data_AF-A0A1X6NQF9-F1
#
_entry.id   AF-A0A1X6NQF9-F1
#
_cell.length_a   1.000
_cell.length_b   1.000
_cell.length_c   1.000
_cell.angle_alpha   90.00
_cell.angle_beta   90.00
_cell.angle_gamma   90.00
#
_symmetry.space_group_name_H-M   'P 1'
#
loop_
_entity.id
_entity.type
_entity.pdbx_description
1 polymer ?
#
loop_
_entity_poly.entity_id
_entity_poly.type
_entity_poly.pdbx_seq_one_letter_code
_entity_poly.pdbx_strand_id
1 'polypeptide(L)'
;MATAFAVTGMFPTTKATGSAFTANALKAPAVAPAKAASTVTMVDAFQRRFQSPGKIGIDYSRPRKLSSYKRSGPSSLIDYPTSPAMAGFYTLSTCGRMSGASKTLAKADEYMAKGINMVYKRTAAASGVYTTQCAESTTPGGAEFKRVFNRISAFKAAQKSPAAKATQKFQNRRKAIIAAHGCHHEEVQFCNNPMSASVYLAGRNEASGTCIRYATPSSAAEEYMARSVADQKRRPSAAGGVFRVSPYCTDGHAKGQAEQRRVAALAGEFRAVQQGPSATSAAAYKAATEALTVYGHGDCNAEEVIYRNYPATAMAMVTD
;
A
#
# COMPACT_ATOMS: atom_id res chain seq x y z
N MET A 1 -21.77 -23.62 -18.81
CA MET A 1 -20.63 -23.33 -19.72
C MET A 1 -20.82 -21.94 -20.31
N ALA A 2 -20.06 -20.96 -19.82
CA ALA A 2 -19.80 -19.68 -20.49
C ALA A 2 -18.56 -19.08 -19.83
N THR A 3 -17.55 -18.82 -20.66
CA THR A 3 -16.19 -18.42 -20.33
C THR A 3 -16.11 -16.95 -19.92
N ALA A 4 -15.56 -16.67 -18.73
CA ALA A 4 -15.16 -15.33 -18.33
C ALA A 4 -13.63 -15.24 -18.33
N PHE A 5 -13.07 -14.56 -19.34
CA PHE A 5 -11.68 -14.12 -19.35
C PHE A 5 -11.68 -12.60 -19.47
N ALA A 6 -11.33 -11.92 -18.38
CA ALA A 6 -10.90 -10.52 -18.41
C ALA A 6 -9.69 -10.40 -17.48
N VAL A 7 -8.54 -10.89 -17.96
CA VAL A 7 -7.23 -10.55 -17.42
C VAL A 7 -6.86 -9.21 -18.06
N THR A 8 -7.23 -8.11 -17.43
CA THR A 8 -6.67 -6.79 -17.80
C THR A 8 -5.46 -6.51 -16.93
N GLY A 9 -4.28 -6.76 -17.52
CA GLY A 9 -3.03 -6.19 -17.05
C GLY A 9 -1.94 -7.20 -16.75
N MET A 10 -1.51 -7.98 -17.75
CA MET A 10 -0.15 -8.52 -17.80
C MET A 10 0.15 -8.99 -19.23
N PHE A 11 1.40 -8.75 -19.66
CA PHE A 11 2.08 -9.04 -20.94
C PHE A 11 2.23 -7.86 -21.91
N PRO A 12 3.49 -7.46 -22.22
CA PRO A 12 3.78 -6.61 -23.37
C PRO A 12 3.82 -7.48 -24.63
N THR A 13 2.98 -7.17 -25.62
CA THR A 13 3.14 -7.72 -26.97
C THR A 13 4.07 -6.80 -27.75
N THR A 14 5.31 -7.25 -27.92
CA THR A 14 6.17 -6.74 -28.99
C THR A 14 5.70 -7.31 -30.32
N LYS A 15 5.40 -6.43 -31.28
CA LYS A 15 5.75 -6.61 -32.70
C LYS A 15 5.63 -5.27 -33.43
N ALA A 16 6.72 -4.92 -34.10
CA ALA A 16 6.83 -3.75 -34.96
C ALA A 16 5.94 -3.88 -36.20
N THR A 17 5.35 -2.77 -36.63
CA THR A 17 5.15 -2.40 -38.05
C THR A 17 4.77 -0.91 -38.08
N GLY A 18 5.45 -0.16 -38.94
CA GLY A 18 5.26 1.29 -39.07
C GLY A 18 3.84 1.67 -39.53
N SER A 19 3.45 2.90 -39.19
CA SER A 19 2.32 3.58 -39.82
C SER A 19 2.76 4.99 -40.23
N ALA A 20 2.80 5.20 -41.54
CA ALA A 20 2.99 6.48 -42.18
C ALA A 20 1.70 7.30 -42.13
N PHE A 21 1.77 8.53 -41.63
CA PHE A 21 0.89 9.68 -41.90
C PHE A 21 1.70 10.88 -41.37
N THR A 22 2.27 11.79 -42.15
CA THR A 22 1.68 12.57 -43.24
C THR A 22 2.75 12.95 -44.27
N ALA A 23 2.40 12.77 -45.55
CA ALA A 23 3.15 13.33 -46.67
C ALA A 23 2.89 14.84 -46.74
N ASN A 24 3.93 15.64 -46.49
CA ASN A 24 4.02 16.99 -47.03
C ASN A 24 5.31 17.06 -47.84
N ALA A 25 5.13 16.95 -49.15
CA ALA A 25 6.17 17.12 -50.15
C ALA A 25 6.57 18.61 -50.20
N LEU A 26 7.69 18.94 -49.56
CA LEU A 26 8.47 20.14 -49.88
C LEU A 26 9.70 19.67 -50.66
N LYS A 27 9.74 19.99 -51.97
CA LYS A 27 10.93 19.79 -52.81
C LYS A 27 12.06 20.66 -52.27
N ALA A 28 13.01 20.06 -51.55
CA ALA A 28 14.29 20.66 -51.26
C ALA A 28 15.23 20.46 -52.47
N PRO A 29 16.04 21.47 -52.86
CA PRO A 29 17.01 21.31 -53.93
C PRO A 29 18.05 20.25 -53.56
N ALA A 30 18.51 19.49 -54.55
CA ALA A 30 19.50 18.44 -54.39
C ALA A 30 20.83 19.03 -53.88
N VAL A 31 21.03 18.98 -52.56
CA VAL A 31 22.33 19.23 -51.95
C VAL A 31 23.14 17.94 -52.06
N ALA A 32 24.33 18.04 -52.65
CA ALA A 32 25.30 16.96 -52.77
C ALA A 32 25.46 16.18 -51.45
N PRO A 33 25.72 14.85 -51.49
CA PRO A 33 25.81 14.06 -50.26
C PRO A 33 26.93 14.65 -49.40
N ALA A 34 26.55 15.32 -48.31
CA ALA A 34 27.47 15.70 -47.26
C ALA A 34 28.16 14.40 -46.83
N LYS A 35 29.50 14.38 -46.91
CA LYS A 35 30.33 13.31 -46.34
C LYS A 35 29.71 12.91 -45.01
N ALA A 36 29.39 11.62 -44.85
CA ALA A 36 28.84 11.09 -43.61
C ALA A 36 29.77 11.49 -42.46
N ALA A 37 29.44 12.59 -41.79
CA ALA A 37 30.00 12.88 -40.50
C ALA A 37 29.61 11.67 -39.66
N SER A 38 30.60 10.95 -39.14
CA SER A 38 30.37 9.95 -38.12
C SER A 38 29.67 10.67 -36.97
N THR A 39 28.35 10.66 -36.98
CA THR A 39 27.54 11.16 -35.89
C THR A 39 27.77 10.17 -34.77
N VAL A 40 28.82 10.40 -33.98
CA VAL A 40 28.87 9.85 -32.63
C VAL A 40 27.64 10.43 -31.97
N THR A 41 26.56 9.64 -31.92
CA THR A 41 25.33 9.98 -31.20
C THR A 41 25.68 9.94 -29.73
N MET A 42 26.35 11.00 -29.29
CA MET A 42 26.70 11.23 -27.91
C MET A 42 25.38 11.38 -27.15
N VAL A 43 25.17 10.52 -26.14
CA VAL A 43 24.02 10.65 -25.25
C VAL A 43 24.03 12.07 -24.67
N ASP A 44 22.88 12.74 -24.65
CA ASP A 44 22.76 14.09 -24.10
C ASP A 44 23.24 14.15 -22.65
N ALA A 45 23.82 15.28 -22.25
CA ALA A 45 24.32 15.49 -20.89
C ALA A 45 23.22 15.27 -19.83
N PHE A 46 21.96 15.55 -20.16
CA PHE A 46 20.82 15.26 -19.31
C PHE A 46 20.54 13.75 -19.25
N GLN A 47 20.46 13.07 -20.40
CA GLN A 47 20.18 11.64 -20.45
C GLN A 47 21.28 10.79 -19.80
N ARG A 48 22.57 11.18 -19.93
CA ARG A 48 23.69 10.53 -19.22
C ARG A 48 23.55 10.56 -17.70
N ARG A 49 22.83 11.55 -17.15
CA ARG A 49 22.56 11.64 -15.71
C ARG A 49 21.52 10.61 -15.23
N PHE A 50 20.61 10.17 -16.08
CA PHE A 50 19.58 9.18 -15.70
C PHE A 50 19.96 7.75 -16.08
N GLN A 51 21.04 7.59 -16.87
CA GLN A 51 21.61 6.28 -17.18
C GLN A 51 22.46 5.74 -16.02
N SER A 52 22.56 4.42 -15.94
CA SER A 52 23.40 3.75 -14.96
C SER A 52 24.89 3.96 -15.25
N PRO A 53 25.75 4.05 -14.22
CA PRO A 53 27.19 3.95 -14.44
C PRO A 53 27.52 2.58 -15.06
N GLY A 54 28.42 2.58 -16.03
CA GLY A 54 28.91 1.36 -16.69
C GLY A 54 29.77 0.46 -15.78
N LYS A 55 30.34 -0.60 -16.35
CA LYS A 55 31.27 -1.50 -15.67
C LYS A 55 32.72 -1.04 -15.88
N ILE A 56 33.54 -1.14 -14.84
CA ILE A 56 34.99 -0.88 -14.93
C ILE A 56 35.65 -1.88 -15.88
N GLY A 57 36.64 -1.42 -16.66
CA GLY A 57 37.35 -2.26 -17.64
C GLY A 57 36.60 -2.47 -18.96
N ILE A 58 35.35 -2.01 -19.05
CA ILE A 58 34.56 -1.97 -20.30
C ILE A 58 34.26 -0.52 -20.65
N ASP A 59 33.52 0.16 -19.77
CA ASP A 59 32.99 1.51 -20.04
C ASP A 59 33.91 2.63 -19.53
N TYR A 60 34.81 2.32 -18.59
CA TYR A 60 35.81 3.25 -18.08
C TYR A 60 37.01 2.52 -17.45
N SER A 61 38.19 3.14 -17.55
CA SER A 61 39.44 2.64 -16.97
C SER A 61 39.66 3.06 -15.52
N ARG A 62 39.19 4.26 -15.14
CA ARG A 62 39.44 4.83 -13.82
C ARG A 62 38.40 4.36 -12.78
N PRO A 63 38.81 3.79 -11.63
CA PRO A 63 37.89 3.40 -10.58
C PRO A 63 37.10 4.60 -10.04
N ARG A 64 35.79 4.42 -9.87
CA ARG A 64 34.89 5.44 -9.32
C ARG A 64 34.79 5.32 -7.79
N LYS A 65 34.64 6.46 -7.12
CA LYS A 65 34.44 6.51 -5.66
C LYS A 65 33.05 6.01 -5.28
N LEU A 66 32.90 5.45 -4.07
CA LEU A 66 31.60 4.99 -3.53
C LEU A 66 30.53 6.10 -3.51
N SER A 67 30.94 7.35 -3.29
CA SER A 67 30.05 8.51 -3.33
C SER A 67 29.40 8.73 -4.70
N SER A 68 30.07 8.34 -5.78
CA SER A 68 29.52 8.38 -7.13
C SER A 68 28.34 7.42 -7.24
N TYR A 69 28.48 6.15 -6.85
CA TYR A 69 27.37 5.18 -6.91
C TYR A 69 26.21 5.52 -5.96
N LYS A 70 26.48 6.16 -4.82
CA LYS A 70 25.44 6.63 -3.90
C LYS A 70 24.58 7.75 -4.51
N ARG A 71 25.17 8.63 -5.34
CA ARG A 71 24.52 9.81 -5.93
C ARG A 71 24.01 9.58 -7.35
N SER A 72 24.69 8.72 -8.10
CA SER A 72 24.40 8.36 -9.48
C SER A 72 24.27 6.85 -9.58
N GLY A 73 23.05 6.36 -9.74
CA GLY A 73 22.75 4.94 -9.87
C GLY A 73 21.54 4.73 -10.76
N PRO A 74 21.03 3.49 -10.84
CA PRO A 74 19.80 3.22 -11.60
C PRO A 74 18.66 4.09 -11.06
N SER A 75 18.08 4.93 -11.93
CA SER A 75 16.93 5.74 -11.58
C SER A 75 15.64 4.96 -11.79
N SER A 76 15.11 4.38 -10.71
CA SER A 76 13.78 3.76 -10.71
C SER A 76 12.75 4.71 -10.11
N LEU A 77 11.61 4.84 -10.79
CA LEU A 77 10.45 5.56 -10.29
C LEU A 77 9.55 4.62 -9.49
N ILE A 78 9.01 5.13 -8.39
CA ILE A 78 8.01 4.45 -7.58
C ILE A 78 6.65 4.76 -8.20
N ASP A 79 5.83 3.72 -8.38
CA ASP A 79 4.51 3.90 -8.95
C ASP A 79 3.58 4.60 -7.95
N TYR A 80 2.50 5.19 -8.44
CA TYR A 80 1.53 5.83 -7.56
C TYR A 80 0.92 4.81 -6.57
N PRO A 81 0.89 5.08 -5.25
CA PRO A 81 0.42 4.12 -4.27
C PRO A 81 -1.09 3.88 -4.41
N THR A 82 -1.48 2.61 -4.42
CA THR A 82 -2.90 2.21 -4.56
C THR A 82 -3.61 2.05 -3.21
N SER A 83 -2.88 2.15 -2.08
CA SER A 83 -3.43 2.04 -0.73
C SER A 83 -2.77 3.03 0.24
N PRO A 84 -3.48 3.44 1.30
CA PRO A 84 -2.90 4.26 2.38
C PRO A 84 -1.70 3.60 3.07
N ALA A 85 -1.70 2.26 3.17
CA ALA A 85 -0.60 1.50 3.77
C ALA A 85 0.71 1.57 2.95
N MET A 86 0.67 1.97 1.68
CA MET A 86 1.86 2.13 0.83
C MET A 86 2.31 3.60 0.68
N ALA A 87 1.53 4.54 1.21
CA ALA A 87 1.72 5.95 0.94
C ALA A 87 2.52 6.68 2.04
N GLY A 88 3.32 7.68 1.64
CA GLY A 88 4.01 8.57 2.57
C GLY A 88 5.35 8.09 3.12
N PHE A 89 5.83 6.90 2.70
CA PHE A 89 7.15 6.37 3.09
C PHE A 89 8.29 6.80 2.16
N TYR A 90 8.01 6.94 0.88
CA TYR A 90 8.98 7.31 -0.15
C TYR A 90 8.46 8.43 -1.04
N THR A 91 9.39 9.14 -1.68
CA THR A 91 9.07 10.13 -2.71
C THR A 91 8.84 9.43 -4.05
N LEU A 92 7.82 9.83 -4.82
CA LEU A 92 7.44 9.19 -6.08
C LEU A 92 8.45 9.49 -7.20
N SER A 93 8.38 10.69 -7.75
CA SER A 93 9.29 11.19 -8.78
C SER A 93 9.99 12.46 -8.28
N THR A 94 11.26 12.62 -8.66
CA THR A 94 12.02 13.84 -8.42
C THR A 94 12.46 14.40 -9.76
N CYS A 95 11.92 15.54 -10.15
CA CYS A 95 12.34 16.24 -11.36
C CYS A 95 13.77 16.79 -11.19
N GLY A 96 14.57 16.72 -12.25
CA GLY A 96 15.92 17.31 -12.30
C GLY A 96 16.95 16.74 -11.31
N ARG A 97 16.62 15.67 -10.57
CA ARG A 97 17.52 15.04 -9.61
C ARG A 97 17.74 13.57 -9.93
N MET A 98 19.01 13.20 -10.03
CA MET A 98 19.43 11.81 -10.21
C MET A 98 19.03 10.99 -8.99
N SER A 99 18.59 9.78 -9.26
CA SER A 99 18.29 8.79 -8.25
C SER A 99 19.52 7.89 -8.05
N GLY A 100 19.82 7.57 -6.80
CA GLY A 100 20.92 6.70 -6.43
C GLY A 100 20.44 5.37 -5.84
N ALA A 101 21.35 4.64 -5.20
CA ALA A 101 21.08 3.33 -4.59
C ALA A 101 19.87 3.32 -3.61
N SER A 102 19.52 4.46 -3.01
CA SER A 102 18.34 4.58 -2.14
C SER A 102 17.00 4.31 -2.86
N LYS A 103 16.92 4.60 -4.17
CA LYS A 103 15.72 4.31 -4.97
C LYS A 103 15.60 2.84 -5.34
N THR A 104 16.73 2.14 -5.47
CA THR A 104 16.73 0.67 -5.61
C THR A 104 16.08 0.02 -4.39
N LEU A 105 16.46 0.43 -3.18
CA LEU A 105 15.85 -0.08 -1.94
C LEU A 105 14.37 0.30 -1.83
N ALA A 106 14.00 1.52 -2.21
CA ALA A 106 12.60 1.94 -2.20
C ALA A 106 11.73 1.16 -3.19
N LYS A 107 12.25 0.84 -4.39
CA LYS A 107 11.55 0.02 -5.38
C LYS A 107 11.48 -1.45 -4.96
N ALA A 108 12.53 -1.95 -4.31
CA ALA A 108 12.53 -3.28 -3.70
C ALA A 108 11.45 -3.38 -2.62
N ASP A 109 11.34 -2.38 -1.72
CA ASP A 109 10.29 -2.34 -0.70
C ASP A 109 8.89 -2.26 -1.32
N GLU A 110 8.70 -1.46 -2.39
CA GLU A 110 7.44 -1.44 -3.14
C GLU A 110 7.06 -2.83 -3.68
N TYR A 111 8.02 -3.56 -4.24
CA TYR A 111 7.80 -4.91 -4.76
C TYR A 111 7.50 -5.91 -3.64
N MET A 112 8.25 -5.88 -2.53
CA MET A 112 8.01 -6.72 -1.36
C MET A 112 6.62 -6.46 -0.76
N ALA A 113 6.23 -5.19 -0.59
CA ALA A 113 4.91 -4.81 -0.10
C ALA A 113 3.79 -5.32 -1.02
N LYS A 114 3.95 -5.23 -2.35
CA LYS A 114 3.01 -5.84 -3.30
C LYS A 114 2.94 -7.37 -3.14
N GLY A 115 4.08 -8.02 -2.97
CA GLY A 115 4.19 -9.46 -2.70
C GLY A 115 3.42 -9.89 -1.45
N ILE A 116 3.64 -9.20 -0.34
CA ILE A 116 2.94 -9.42 0.93
C ILE A 116 1.42 -9.29 0.75
N ASN A 117 0.97 -8.21 0.09
CA ASN A 117 -0.44 -7.98 -0.15
C ASN A 117 -1.06 -9.07 -1.05
N MET A 118 -0.33 -9.57 -2.05
CA MET A 118 -0.80 -10.68 -2.88
C MET A 118 -1.00 -11.97 -2.08
N VAL A 119 -0.11 -12.28 -1.13
CA VAL A 119 -0.27 -13.45 -0.26
C VAL A 119 -1.53 -13.33 0.60
N TYR A 120 -1.74 -12.18 1.24
CA TYR A 120 -2.95 -11.96 2.04
C TYR A 120 -4.25 -11.88 1.22
N LYS A 121 -4.19 -11.43 -0.04
CA LYS A 121 -5.35 -11.52 -0.94
C LYS A 121 -5.68 -12.96 -1.33
N ARG A 122 -4.66 -13.82 -1.47
CA ARG A 122 -4.86 -15.25 -1.76
C ARG A 122 -5.56 -15.98 -0.63
N THR A 123 -5.38 -15.58 0.63
CA THR A 123 -6.09 -16.22 1.76
C THR A 123 -7.60 -15.98 1.70
N ALA A 124 -8.03 -14.83 1.18
CA ALA A 124 -9.45 -14.51 1.00
C ALA A 124 -10.11 -15.25 -0.19
N ALA A 125 -9.31 -15.84 -1.09
CA ALA A 125 -9.77 -16.56 -2.28
C ALA A 125 -8.96 -17.85 -2.52
N ALA A 126 -8.77 -18.64 -1.46
CA ALA A 126 -7.84 -19.78 -1.46
C ALA A 126 -8.22 -20.89 -2.47
N SER A 127 -9.51 -21.09 -2.73
CA SER A 127 -10.02 -22.10 -3.68
C SER A 127 -10.13 -21.61 -5.12
N GLY A 128 -9.71 -20.36 -5.40
CA GLY A 128 -9.91 -19.71 -6.70
C GLY A 128 -11.30 -19.10 -6.88
N VAL A 129 -12.23 -19.33 -5.94
CA VAL A 129 -13.53 -18.65 -5.88
C VAL A 129 -13.45 -17.50 -4.88
N TYR A 130 -13.84 -16.29 -5.31
CA TYR A 130 -13.87 -15.12 -4.45
C TYR A 130 -14.95 -15.24 -3.37
N THR A 131 -14.59 -14.95 -2.13
CA THR A 131 -15.52 -14.95 -0.98
C THR A 131 -16.29 -13.63 -0.89
N THR A 132 -17.28 -13.57 0.00
CA THR A 132 -18.07 -12.35 0.27
C THR A 132 -17.21 -11.17 0.76
N GLN A 133 -16.06 -11.46 1.38
CA GLN A 133 -15.10 -10.45 1.82
C GLN A 133 -14.43 -9.74 0.62
N CYS A 134 -14.30 -10.41 -0.51
CA CYS A 134 -13.72 -9.85 -1.74
C CYS A 134 -14.70 -8.97 -2.52
N ALA A 135 -15.97 -8.91 -2.13
CA ALA A 135 -16.97 -8.11 -2.83
C ALA A 135 -16.73 -6.61 -2.64
N GLU A 136 -16.29 -5.91 -3.68
CA GLU A 136 -15.98 -4.49 -3.57
C GLU A 136 -17.24 -3.61 -3.52
N SER A 137 -18.28 -3.88 -4.30
CA SER A 137 -19.51 -3.08 -4.34
C SER A 137 -20.74 -3.96 -4.47
N THR A 138 -21.89 -3.47 -4.00
CA THR A 138 -23.21 -4.07 -4.27
C THR A 138 -23.85 -3.53 -5.54
N THR A 139 -23.53 -2.29 -5.92
CA THR A 139 -24.06 -1.63 -7.12
C THR A 139 -23.04 -1.59 -8.25
N PRO A 140 -23.48 -1.64 -9.52
CA PRO A 140 -22.64 -1.35 -10.68
C PRO A 140 -21.99 0.04 -10.53
N GLY A 141 -20.70 0.15 -10.89
CA GLY A 141 -19.93 1.40 -10.79
C GLY A 141 -19.41 1.77 -9.38
N GLY A 142 -19.93 1.16 -8.31
CA GLY A 142 -19.45 1.47 -6.95
C GLY A 142 -18.01 1.00 -6.66
N ALA A 143 -17.48 0.03 -7.42
CA ALA A 143 -16.07 -0.38 -7.33
C ALA A 143 -15.13 0.74 -7.82
N GLU A 144 -15.50 1.44 -8.89
CA GLU A 144 -14.72 2.57 -9.41
C GLU A 144 -14.69 3.73 -8.43
N PHE A 145 -15.82 4.01 -7.75
CA PHE A 145 -15.85 4.96 -6.64
C PHE A 145 -14.86 4.57 -5.54
N LYS A 146 -14.86 3.31 -5.09
CA LYS A 146 -13.92 2.83 -4.06
C LYS A 146 -12.46 2.92 -4.52
N ARG A 147 -12.18 2.64 -5.80
CA ARG A 147 -10.85 2.79 -6.40
C ARG A 147 -10.35 4.23 -6.29
N VAL A 148 -11.15 5.18 -6.74
CA VAL A 148 -10.80 6.62 -6.71
C VAL A 148 -10.67 7.10 -5.27
N PHE A 149 -11.62 6.75 -4.40
CA PHE A 149 -11.59 7.13 -3.00
C PHE A 149 -10.34 6.62 -2.29
N ASN A 150 -10.02 5.32 -2.41
CA ASN A 150 -8.83 4.73 -1.79
C ASN A 150 -7.53 5.37 -2.30
N ARG A 151 -7.49 5.75 -3.59
CA ARG A 151 -6.34 6.47 -4.16
C ARG A 151 -6.20 7.87 -3.57
N ILE A 152 -7.29 8.59 -3.34
CA ILE A 152 -7.26 9.88 -2.65
C ILE A 152 -6.90 9.71 -1.17
N SER A 153 -7.38 8.67 -0.49
CA SER A 153 -6.96 8.37 0.89
C SER A 153 -5.46 8.08 0.97
N ALA A 154 -4.88 7.40 -0.02
CA ALA A 154 -3.43 7.22 -0.14
C ALA A 154 -2.70 8.55 -0.34
N PHE A 155 -3.22 9.42 -1.20
CA PHE A 155 -2.71 10.78 -1.33
C PHE A 155 -2.70 11.55 -0.01
N LYS A 156 -3.82 11.52 0.72
CA LYS A 156 -3.97 12.18 2.03
C LYS A 156 -3.05 11.58 3.09
N ALA A 157 -2.86 10.26 3.10
CA ALA A 157 -1.87 9.62 3.96
C ALA A 157 -0.45 10.14 3.68
N ALA A 158 -0.10 10.39 2.42
CA ALA A 158 1.16 11.03 2.05
C ALA A 158 1.24 12.53 2.37
N GLN A 159 0.12 13.22 2.65
CA GLN A 159 0.10 14.64 3.05
C GLN A 159 0.27 14.88 4.56
N LYS A 160 0.27 13.82 5.38
CA LYS A 160 0.53 13.94 6.82
C LYS A 160 1.87 14.64 7.11
N SER A 161 1.96 15.30 8.26
CA SER A 161 3.19 15.96 8.70
C SER A 161 4.36 14.97 8.81
N PRO A 162 5.62 15.43 8.65
CA PRO A 162 6.79 14.56 8.81
C PRO A 162 6.83 13.84 10.16
N ALA A 163 6.45 14.53 11.25
CA ALA A 163 6.37 13.94 12.59
C ALA A 163 5.35 12.80 12.65
N ALA A 164 4.14 12.98 12.11
CA ALA A 164 3.12 11.94 12.09
C ALA A 164 3.55 10.71 11.27
N LYS A 165 4.23 10.94 10.13
CA LYS A 165 4.80 9.85 9.31
C LYS A 165 5.90 9.10 10.04
N ALA A 166 6.78 9.81 10.76
CA ALA A 166 7.82 9.20 11.55
C ALA A 166 7.22 8.32 12.65
N THR A 167 6.28 8.85 13.44
CA THR A 167 5.57 8.09 14.48
C THR A 167 4.91 6.84 13.90
N GLN A 168 4.18 6.96 12.79
CA GLN A 168 3.56 5.83 12.12
C GLN A 168 4.59 4.78 11.68
N LYS A 169 5.72 5.21 11.10
CA LYS A 169 6.82 4.30 10.72
C LYS A 169 7.38 3.53 11.92
N PHE A 170 7.65 4.20 13.05
CA PHE A 170 8.19 3.54 14.24
C PHE A 170 7.18 2.60 14.89
N GLN A 171 5.91 3.01 14.97
CA GLN A 171 4.84 2.17 15.53
C GLN A 171 4.57 0.93 14.68
N ASN A 172 4.49 1.08 13.35
CA ASN A 172 4.34 -0.05 12.44
C ASN A 172 5.51 -1.03 12.55
N ARG A 173 6.73 -0.53 12.65
CA ARG A 173 7.91 -1.37 12.85
C ARG A 173 7.87 -2.13 14.18
N ARG A 174 7.55 -1.45 15.28
CA ARG A 174 7.40 -2.09 16.60
C ARG A 174 6.38 -3.23 16.54
N LYS A 175 5.20 -2.96 15.99
CA LYS A 175 4.13 -3.95 15.86
C LYS A 175 4.52 -5.11 14.94
N ALA A 176 5.18 -4.84 13.82
CA ALA A 176 5.63 -5.88 12.90
C ALA A 176 6.69 -6.80 13.53
N ILE A 177 7.59 -6.25 14.37
CA ILE A 177 8.57 -7.03 15.14
C ILE A 177 7.87 -7.93 16.16
N ILE A 178 6.90 -7.41 16.92
CA ILE A 178 6.11 -8.24 17.86
C ILE A 178 5.42 -9.39 17.10
N ALA A 179 4.87 -9.08 15.93
CA ALA A 179 4.20 -10.02 15.05
C ALA A 179 5.14 -10.99 14.31
N ALA A 180 6.46 -10.78 14.34
CA ALA A 180 7.47 -11.68 13.77
C ALA A 180 7.83 -12.84 14.73
N HIS A 181 7.38 -12.78 15.98
CA HIS A 181 7.53 -13.84 16.98
C HIS A 181 8.98 -14.38 17.11
N GLY A 182 9.98 -13.49 17.07
CA GLY A 182 11.40 -13.83 17.23
C GLY A 182 12.11 -14.29 15.95
N CYS A 183 11.46 -14.23 14.79
CA CYS A 183 12.11 -14.49 13.51
C CYS A 183 13.09 -13.36 13.16
N HIS A 184 14.38 -13.59 13.43
CA HIS A 184 15.43 -12.59 13.19
C HIS A 184 15.45 -12.04 11.76
N HIS A 185 15.19 -12.90 10.76
CA HIS A 185 15.18 -12.48 9.36
C HIS A 185 14.04 -11.48 9.07
N GLU A 186 12.84 -11.77 9.57
CA GLU A 186 11.68 -10.88 9.42
C GLU A 186 11.88 -9.56 10.16
N GLU A 187 12.43 -9.60 11.38
CA GLU A 187 12.73 -8.40 12.15
C GLU A 187 13.68 -7.45 11.40
N VAL A 188 14.75 -7.99 10.81
CA VAL A 188 15.70 -7.22 9.99
C VAL A 188 15.00 -6.63 8.76
N GLN A 189 14.13 -7.40 8.09
CA GLN A 189 13.38 -6.91 6.95
C GLN A 189 12.41 -5.78 7.35
N PHE A 190 11.64 -5.94 8.43
CA PHE A 190 10.72 -4.91 8.91
C PHE A 190 11.43 -3.65 9.40
N CYS A 191 12.67 -3.79 9.91
CA CYS A 191 13.50 -2.64 10.27
C CYS A 191 13.91 -1.79 9.07
N ASN A 192 14.26 -2.44 7.96
CA ASN A 192 14.81 -1.78 6.77
C ASN A 192 13.73 -1.32 5.78
N ASN A 193 12.58 -1.99 5.76
CA ASN A 193 11.53 -1.85 4.74
C ASN A 193 10.20 -1.34 5.37
N PRO A 194 10.03 -0.01 5.51
CA PRO A 194 8.88 0.56 6.20
C PRO A 194 7.54 0.35 5.48
N MET A 195 7.52 0.27 4.14
CA MET A 195 6.29 0.02 3.39
C MET A 195 5.85 -1.44 3.55
N SER A 196 6.80 -2.37 3.54
CA SER A 196 6.53 -3.79 3.79
C SER A 196 5.99 -4.00 5.20
N ALA A 197 6.54 -3.34 6.22
CA ALA A 197 6.04 -3.43 7.59
C ALA A 197 4.60 -2.91 7.73
N SER A 198 4.25 -1.78 7.10
CA SER A 198 2.88 -1.25 7.14
C SER A 198 1.89 -2.12 6.38
N VAL A 199 2.27 -2.63 5.21
CA VAL A 199 1.41 -3.53 4.41
C VAL A 199 1.28 -4.90 5.06
N TYR A 200 2.31 -5.38 5.75
CA TYR A 200 2.26 -6.62 6.52
C TYR A 200 1.19 -6.55 7.61
N LEU A 201 1.18 -5.49 8.42
CA LEU A 201 0.18 -5.31 9.47
C LEU A 201 -1.23 -5.17 8.91
N ALA A 202 -1.41 -4.31 7.89
CA ALA A 202 -2.71 -4.14 7.26
C ALA A 202 -3.20 -5.45 6.62
N GLY A 203 -2.34 -6.16 5.88
CA GLY A 203 -2.68 -7.42 5.23
C GLY A 203 -2.95 -8.55 6.22
N ARG A 204 -2.17 -8.64 7.30
CA ARG A 204 -2.35 -9.61 8.38
C ARG A 204 -3.71 -9.45 9.03
N ASN A 205 -4.06 -8.24 9.47
CA ASN A 205 -5.33 -7.97 10.15
C ASN A 205 -6.54 -8.21 9.24
N GLU A 206 -6.39 -7.91 7.96
CA GLU A 206 -7.44 -8.15 6.97
C GLU A 206 -7.63 -9.64 6.66
N ALA A 207 -6.53 -10.40 6.54
CA ALA A 207 -6.58 -11.84 6.29
C ALA A 207 -7.00 -12.66 7.52
N SER A 208 -6.66 -12.21 8.73
CA SER A 208 -7.08 -12.84 9.98
C SER A 208 -8.52 -12.51 10.36
N GLY A 209 -9.13 -11.50 9.73
CA GLY A 209 -10.47 -11.02 10.05
C GLY A 209 -10.54 -10.21 11.35
N THR A 210 -9.41 -9.71 11.86
CA THR A 210 -9.35 -9.02 13.18
C THR A 210 -9.70 -7.54 13.11
N CYS A 211 -9.99 -7.01 11.91
CA CYS A 211 -10.47 -5.64 11.74
C CYS A 211 -11.90 -5.43 12.27
N ILE A 212 -12.17 -4.26 12.85
CA ILE A 212 -13.48 -3.86 13.40
C ILE A 212 -14.63 -3.97 12.40
N ARG A 213 -14.35 -3.87 11.09
CA ARG A 213 -15.37 -4.01 10.04
C ARG A 213 -15.98 -5.42 9.97
N TYR A 214 -15.31 -6.41 10.55
CA TYR A 214 -15.78 -7.78 10.64
C TYR A 214 -16.35 -8.11 12.01
N ALA A 215 -16.33 -7.17 12.96
CA ALA A 215 -16.83 -7.39 14.29
C ALA A 215 -18.36 -7.50 14.28
N THR A 216 -18.85 -8.61 14.82
CA THR A 216 -20.29 -8.88 15.03
C THR A 216 -20.53 -9.03 16.54
N PRO A 217 -20.74 -7.92 17.28
CA PRO A 217 -20.93 -8.00 18.72
C PRO A 217 -22.21 -8.78 19.05
N SER A 218 -22.18 -9.62 20.08
CA SER A 218 -23.34 -10.46 20.46
C SER A 218 -24.29 -9.76 21.44
N SER A 219 -23.85 -8.65 22.04
CA SER A 219 -24.59 -7.92 23.07
C SER A 219 -24.42 -6.40 22.94
N ALA A 220 -25.41 -5.66 23.44
CA ALA A 220 -25.34 -4.19 23.50
C ALA A 220 -24.17 -3.68 24.34
N ALA A 221 -23.77 -4.43 25.37
CA ALA A 221 -22.61 -4.12 26.20
C ALA A 221 -21.31 -4.20 25.38
N GLU A 222 -21.13 -5.29 24.62
CA GLU A 222 -19.98 -5.47 23.75
C GLU A 222 -19.92 -4.41 22.64
N GLU A 223 -21.06 -4.09 22.03
CA GLU A 223 -21.16 -3.03 21.03
C GLU A 223 -20.75 -1.67 21.60
N TYR A 224 -21.22 -1.34 22.80
CA TYR A 224 -20.83 -0.11 23.49
C TYR A 224 -19.33 -0.06 23.80
N MET A 225 -18.75 -1.16 24.30
CA MET A 225 -17.33 -1.25 24.58
C MET A 225 -16.48 -1.10 23.31
N ALA A 226 -16.81 -1.84 22.23
CA ALA A 226 -16.10 -1.74 20.96
C ALA A 226 -16.14 -0.31 20.40
N ARG A 227 -17.30 0.37 20.47
CA ARG A 227 -17.43 1.79 20.08
C ARG A 227 -16.57 2.70 20.94
N SER A 228 -16.61 2.54 22.27
CA SER A 228 -15.82 3.36 23.19
C SER A 228 -14.31 3.24 22.94
N VAL A 229 -13.81 2.03 22.65
CA VAL A 229 -12.41 1.80 22.30
C VAL A 229 -12.08 2.46 20.96
N ALA A 230 -12.94 2.29 19.94
CA ALA A 230 -12.75 2.94 18.65
C ALA A 230 -12.70 4.48 18.77
N ASP A 231 -13.56 5.06 19.60
CA ASP A 231 -13.58 6.51 19.86
C ASP A 231 -12.30 6.95 20.57
N GLN A 232 -11.85 6.21 21.60
CA GLN A 232 -10.59 6.49 22.27
C GLN A 232 -9.40 6.46 21.30
N LYS A 233 -9.34 5.49 20.39
CA LYS A 233 -8.30 5.42 19.34
C LYS A 233 -8.40 6.56 18.33
N ARG A 234 -9.60 7.08 18.05
CA ARG A 234 -9.83 8.19 17.12
C ARG A 234 -9.55 9.56 17.72
N ARG A 235 -9.71 9.76 19.03
CA ARG A 235 -9.50 11.04 19.74
C ARG A 235 -8.22 11.79 19.33
N PRO A 236 -7.04 11.14 19.20
CA PRO A 236 -5.81 11.82 18.78
C PRO A 236 -5.89 12.45 17.37
N SER A 237 -6.75 11.93 16.48
CA SER A 237 -6.95 12.48 15.13
C SER A 237 -7.71 13.81 15.14
N ALA A 238 -8.40 14.14 16.23
CA ALA A 238 -9.15 15.39 16.41
C ALA A 238 -8.70 16.16 17.67
N ALA A 239 -7.46 15.95 18.12
CA ALA A 239 -6.92 16.62 19.29
C ALA A 239 -6.92 18.15 19.09
N GLY A 240 -7.58 18.87 20.01
CA GLY A 240 -7.78 20.32 19.94
C GLY A 240 -8.99 20.76 19.11
N GLY A 241 -9.93 19.85 18.79
CA GLY A 241 -11.17 20.17 18.06
C GLY A 241 -11.01 20.32 16.54
N VAL A 242 -9.77 20.32 16.04
CA VAL A 242 -9.45 20.39 14.61
C VAL A 242 -9.24 18.98 14.06
N PHE A 243 -10.04 18.60 13.07
CA PHE A 243 -9.88 17.33 12.35
C PHE A 243 -8.59 17.34 11.53
N ARG A 244 -7.66 16.46 11.89
CA ARG A 244 -6.38 16.31 11.18
C ARG A 244 -6.58 15.47 9.92
N VAL A 245 -5.62 15.57 8.99
CA VAL A 245 -5.54 14.67 7.84
C VAL A 245 -5.31 13.24 8.34
N SER A 246 -6.41 12.49 8.40
CA SER A 246 -6.47 11.16 8.97
C SER A 246 -7.50 10.34 8.21
N PRO A 247 -7.22 9.06 7.91
CA PRO A 247 -8.21 8.19 7.28
C PRO A 247 -9.48 8.01 8.13
N TYR A 248 -9.42 8.32 9.43
CA TYR A 248 -10.54 8.25 10.36
C TYR A 248 -11.54 9.40 10.25
N CYS A 249 -11.15 10.54 9.68
CA CYS A 249 -11.96 11.76 9.65
C CYS A 249 -12.35 12.18 8.23
N THR A 250 -12.01 11.37 7.21
CA THR A 250 -12.23 11.70 5.81
C THR A 250 -13.28 10.79 5.19
N ASP A 251 -14.54 11.19 5.27
CA ASP A 251 -15.66 10.45 4.64
C ASP A 251 -15.97 10.91 3.22
N GLY A 252 -15.51 12.10 2.83
CA GLY A 252 -15.70 12.63 1.49
C GLY A 252 -14.64 13.65 1.10
N HIS A 253 -14.24 13.59 -0.17
CA HIS A 253 -13.37 14.57 -0.83
C HIS A 253 -14.12 15.39 -1.88
N ALA A 254 -15.31 14.95 -2.27
CA ALA A 254 -16.23 15.65 -3.15
C ALA A 254 -17.68 15.48 -2.65
N LYS A 255 -18.59 16.30 -3.16
CA LYS A 255 -20.02 16.24 -2.81
C LYS A 255 -20.58 14.83 -3.09
N GLY A 256 -21.40 14.31 -2.18
CA GLY A 256 -22.05 13.00 -2.31
C GLY A 256 -21.18 11.78 -1.94
N GLN A 257 -19.87 11.95 -1.75
CA GLN A 257 -18.99 10.81 -1.42
C GLN A 257 -19.23 10.23 -0.02
N ALA A 258 -19.61 11.07 0.94
CA ALA A 258 -19.91 10.61 2.30
C ALA A 258 -21.08 9.62 2.32
N GLU A 259 -22.13 9.88 1.54
CA GLU A 259 -23.27 8.98 1.42
C GLU A 259 -22.89 7.66 0.74
N GLN A 260 -22.08 7.72 -0.33
CA GLN A 260 -21.56 6.52 -0.98
C GLN A 260 -20.68 5.68 -0.04
N ARG A 261 -19.90 6.32 0.84
CA ARG A 261 -19.13 5.65 1.89
C ARG A 261 -20.04 5.01 2.94
N ARG A 262 -21.09 5.70 3.37
CA ARG A 262 -22.09 5.18 4.31
C ARG A 262 -22.75 3.91 3.77
N VAL A 263 -23.24 3.94 2.53
CA VAL A 263 -23.85 2.77 1.88
C VAL A 263 -22.83 1.62 1.76
N ALA A 264 -21.59 1.93 1.39
CA ALA A 264 -20.52 0.93 1.30
C ALA A 264 -20.16 0.30 2.66
N ALA A 265 -20.24 1.07 3.76
CA ALA A 265 -19.97 0.58 5.11
C ALA A 265 -21.10 -0.33 5.60
N LEU A 266 -22.37 0.08 5.42
CA LEU A 266 -23.54 -0.75 5.75
C LEU A 266 -23.55 -2.07 4.96
N ALA A 267 -23.16 -2.04 3.69
CA ALA A 267 -22.99 -3.25 2.90
C ALA A 267 -21.84 -4.15 3.44
N GLY A 268 -20.80 -3.54 4.02
CA GLY A 268 -19.71 -4.26 4.68
C GLY A 268 -20.18 -4.97 5.96
N GLU A 269 -20.94 -4.28 6.80
CA GLU A 269 -21.55 -4.83 8.02
C GLU A 269 -22.48 -6.00 7.68
N PHE A 270 -23.36 -5.83 6.68
CA PHE A 270 -24.26 -6.88 6.24
C PHE A 270 -23.49 -8.14 5.77
N ARG A 271 -22.37 -7.97 5.06
CA ARG A 271 -21.53 -9.10 4.63
C ARG A 271 -20.74 -9.73 5.77
N ALA A 272 -20.38 -8.98 6.81
CA ALA A 272 -19.74 -9.53 8.00
C ALA A 272 -20.69 -10.52 8.70
N VAL A 273 -21.99 -10.19 8.78
CA VAL A 273 -23.02 -11.07 9.34
C VAL A 273 -23.23 -12.34 8.49
N GLN A 274 -23.00 -12.26 7.17
CA GLN A 274 -23.11 -13.42 6.27
C GLN A 274 -21.95 -14.42 6.37
N GLN A 275 -20.92 -14.14 7.17
CA GLN A 275 -19.79 -15.05 7.32
C GLN A 275 -20.20 -16.32 8.08
N GLY A 276 -19.60 -17.44 7.70
CA GLY A 276 -19.86 -18.71 8.37
C GLY A 276 -19.39 -18.72 9.84
N PRO A 277 -20.03 -19.48 10.74
CA PRO A 277 -19.67 -19.53 12.18
C PRO A 277 -18.20 -19.88 12.46
N SER A 278 -17.57 -20.69 11.60
CA SER A 278 -16.15 -21.04 11.73
C SER A 278 -15.23 -19.84 11.47
N ALA A 279 -15.57 -18.99 10.49
CA ALA A 279 -14.79 -17.80 10.19
C ALA A 279 -14.92 -16.75 11.29
N THR A 280 -16.15 -16.54 11.80
CA THR A 280 -16.41 -15.56 12.87
C THR A 280 -15.76 -15.96 14.20
N SER A 281 -15.86 -17.24 14.59
CA SER A 281 -15.18 -17.75 15.80
C SER A 281 -13.66 -17.68 15.67
N ALA A 282 -13.09 -18.07 14.53
CA ALA A 282 -11.64 -17.97 14.31
C ALA A 282 -11.14 -16.52 14.37
N ALA A 283 -11.90 -15.56 13.81
CA ALA A 283 -11.58 -14.14 13.89
C ALA A 283 -11.65 -13.62 15.32
N ALA A 284 -12.65 -14.03 16.11
CA ALA A 284 -12.79 -13.65 17.52
C ALA A 284 -11.59 -14.10 18.37
N TYR A 285 -11.17 -15.37 18.24
CA TYR A 285 -9.99 -15.87 18.95
C TYR A 285 -8.71 -15.16 18.50
N LYS A 286 -8.51 -14.98 17.19
CA LYS A 286 -7.33 -14.28 16.66
C LYS A 286 -7.27 -12.84 17.15
N ALA A 287 -8.40 -12.13 17.16
CA ALA A 287 -8.47 -10.74 17.60
C ALA A 287 -8.07 -10.59 19.07
N ALA A 288 -8.57 -11.46 19.95
CA ALA A 288 -8.19 -11.47 21.36
C ALA A 288 -6.67 -11.71 21.52
N THR A 289 -6.12 -12.72 20.84
CA THR A 289 -4.67 -12.99 20.92
C THR A 289 -3.81 -11.84 20.38
N GLU A 290 -4.25 -11.21 19.30
CA GLU A 290 -3.55 -10.07 18.69
C GLU A 290 -3.62 -8.82 19.58
N ALA A 291 -4.78 -8.56 20.19
CA ALA A 291 -4.94 -7.47 21.15
C ALA A 291 -4.01 -7.63 22.35
N LEU A 292 -3.92 -8.84 22.91
CA LEU A 292 -3.06 -9.14 24.06
C LEU A 292 -1.57 -9.02 23.74
N THR A 293 -1.15 -9.61 22.62
CA THR A 293 0.26 -9.64 22.22
C THR A 293 0.78 -8.25 21.86
N VAL A 294 -0.04 -7.43 21.19
CA VAL A 294 0.40 -6.12 20.69
C VAL A 294 0.16 -5.00 21.71
N TYR A 295 -0.88 -5.10 22.54
CA TYR A 295 -1.35 -4.00 23.40
C TYR A 295 -1.47 -4.34 24.90
N GLY A 296 -1.92 -5.54 25.27
CA GLY A 296 -2.26 -5.88 26.67
C GLY A 296 -1.08 -6.15 27.61
N HIS A 297 0.14 -6.24 27.09
CA HIS A 297 1.43 -6.25 27.82
C HIS A 297 1.42 -6.84 29.25
N GLY A 298 1.13 -8.13 29.42
CA GLY A 298 1.51 -9.02 30.53
C GLY A 298 0.98 -8.73 31.95
N ASP A 299 0.91 -7.46 32.34
CA ASP A 299 0.64 -7.01 33.71
C ASP A 299 -0.79 -6.46 33.86
N CYS A 300 -1.53 -6.33 32.74
CA CYS A 300 -2.88 -5.78 32.70
C CYS A 300 -3.96 -6.89 32.69
N ASN A 301 -4.13 -7.58 33.82
CA ASN A 301 -5.14 -8.63 34.00
C ASN A 301 -6.56 -8.18 33.61
N ALA A 302 -6.92 -6.91 33.84
CA ALA A 302 -8.23 -6.37 33.48
C ALA A 302 -8.43 -6.32 31.96
N GLU A 303 -7.42 -5.88 31.20
CA GLU A 303 -7.46 -5.85 29.74
C GLU A 303 -7.48 -7.26 29.17
N GLU A 304 -6.78 -8.20 29.82
CA GLU A 304 -6.81 -9.61 29.43
C GLU A 304 -8.21 -10.22 29.50
N VAL A 305 -8.90 -9.99 30.62
CA VAL A 305 -10.28 -10.44 30.81
C VAL A 305 -11.21 -9.79 29.78
N ILE A 306 -11.04 -8.50 29.50
CA ILE A 306 -11.87 -7.77 28.52
C ILE A 306 -11.66 -8.33 27.12
N TYR A 307 -10.43 -8.46 26.64
CA TYR A 307 -10.17 -8.91 25.27
C TYR A 307 -10.58 -10.37 25.02
N ARG A 308 -10.48 -11.23 26.04
CA ARG A 308 -10.93 -12.63 25.93
C ARG A 308 -12.45 -12.78 25.94
N ASN A 309 -13.15 -11.97 26.75
CA ASN A 309 -14.61 -12.08 26.89
C ASN A 309 -15.38 -11.28 25.84
N TYR A 310 -14.79 -10.23 25.29
CA TYR A 310 -15.43 -9.31 24.35
C TYR A 310 -14.60 -9.15 23.06
N PRO A 311 -14.67 -10.13 22.13
CA PRO A 311 -13.84 -10.15 20.93
C PRO A 311 -14.04 -8.95 20.00
N ALA A 312 -15.23 -8.36 19.92
CA ALA A 312 -15.42 -7.13 19.13
C ALA A 312 -14.64 -5.94 19.71
N THR A 313 -14.50 -5.89 21.04
CA THR A 313 -13.65 -4.90 21.73
C THR A 313 -12.17 -5.12 21.38
N ALA A 314 -11.73 -6.38 21.31
CA ALA A 314 -10.39 -6.72 20.84
C ALA A 314 -10.17 -6.33 19.37
N MET A 315 -11.13 -6.57 18.48
CA MET A 315 -11.06 -6.14 17.07
C MET A 315 -10.99 -4.61 16.93
N ALA A 316 -11.75 -3.88 17.76
CA ALA A 316 -11.65 -2.41 17.81
C ALA A 316 -10.25 -1.95 18.25
N MET A 317 -9.62 -2.67 19.19
CA MET A 317 -8.25 -2.38 19.62
C MET A 317 -7.20 -2.70 18.56
N VAL A 318 -7.37 -3.78 17.80
CA VAL A 318 -6.42 -4.21 16.76
C VAL A 318 -6.48 -3.35 15.50
N THR A 319 -7.61 -2.68 15.24
CA THR A 319 -7.81 -1.87 14.03
C THR A 319 -6.92 -0.63 13.99
N ASP A 320 -6.08 -0.50 12.96
CA ASP A 320 -5.11 0.59 12.77
C ASP A 320 -5.50 1.63 11.71
#